data_AF-A0A1J6KSE6-F1
#
_entry.id   AF-A0A1J6KSE6-F1
#
_cell.length_a   1.000
_cell.length_b   1.000
_cell.length_c   1.000
_cell.angle_alpha   90.00
_cell.angle_beta   90.00
_cell.angle_gamma   90.00
#
_symmetry.space_group_name_H-M   'P 1'
#
loop_
_entity.id
_entity.type
_entity.pdbx_description
1 polymer ?
#
loop_
_entity_poly.entity_id
_entity_poly.type
_entity_poly.pdbx_seq_one_letter_code
_entity_poly.pdbx_strand_id
1 'polypeptide(L)'
;MRRIILQLKKPANKPQLLASVKFIAHLVNQQVVHEIIALQLLTVFLENPTEDSVEVAVSFVTECGSILQDLCPLGLHAIFERFRDILHEGKIDKRIQFLIENLFALRKAKFQGYPAVRPELDLVELEDQLTHEISLSDKVDSEIALDVFKPDPNFAENEKKYEVLKKMILGEESEEEEDSDAQSDEEDDEEKTEIKDETETNLINLLRTIYQTIMSSVDFEEAGHKLMKLRLEPGQEMELCVMLLECCSQERTYLRYYGHLGQRFCMINKVYQENFDKCFVQQYSMIHRLETNKLRNVAKFFAHLLAADVLPWHLLAYIRLTEEDTTSSSRIFIKILFQELAEQLGIRLLNERLNDPTMQQSFESIYPKDNPKNMRFAINFFTSIGLGGITENLRENLKNMSRPIMQEQKPVSKSGEYESSSSDSESLGSESESGSDGESDDRRRKRRRRS
;
A
#
# COMPACT_ATOMS: atom_id res chain seq x y z
N MET A 1 32.01 -6.78 -23.46
CA MET A 1 32.80 -5.54 -23.58
C MET A 1 33.99 -5.64 -24.55
N ARG A 2 34.98 -6.51 -24.29
CA ARG A 2 36.20 -6.68 -25.10
C ARG A 2 35.97 -6.81 -26.61
N ARG A 3 35.05 -7.69 -27.01
CA ARG A 3 34.67 -7.92 -28.42
C ARG A 3 34.06 -6.69 -29.10
N ILE A 4 33.28 -5.88 -28.37
CA ILE A 4 32.60 -4.69 -28.90
C ILE A 4 33.60 -3.56 -29.16
N ILE A 5 34.59 -3.37 -28.28
CA ILE A 5 35.67 -2.39 -28.51
C ILE A 5 36.45 -2.75 -29.78
N LEU A 6 36.72 -4.05 -30.00
CA LEU A 6 37.35 -4.51 -31.24
C LEU A 6 36.44 -4.31 -32.47
N GLN A 7 35.13 -4.46 -32.32
CA GLN A 7 34.16 -4.20 -33.39
C GLN A 7 34.14 -2.71 -33.77
N LEU A 8 34.25 -1.79 -32.81
CA LEU A 8 34.36 -0.35 -33.06
C LEU A 8 35.66 0.04 -33.80
N LYS A 9 36.75 -0.71 -33.59
CA LYS A 9 38.03 -0.48 -34.30
C LYS A 9 37.99 -0.94 -35.75
N LYS A 10 37.04 -1.80 -36.13
CA LYS A 10 36.89 -2.29 -37.50
C LYS A 10 36.04 -1.31 -38.32
N PRO A 11 36.27 -1.18 -39.63
CA PRO A 11 35.40 -0.40 -40.49
C PRO A 11 33.98 -0.99 -40.43
N ALA A 12 33.04 -0.23 -39.87
CA ALA A 12 31.65 -0.64 -39.67
C ALA A 12 30.72 0.25 -40.50
N ASN A 13 29.65 -0.35 -41.04
CA ASN A 13 28.59 0.43 -41.67
C ASN A 13 27.87 1.27 -40.61
N LYS A 14 27.36 2.45 -41.00
CA LYS A 14 26.68 3.39 -40.10
C LYS A 14 25.65 2.75 -39.15
N PRO A 15 24.74 1.84 -39.58
CA PRO A 15 23.79 1.19 -38.68
C PRO A 15 24.47 0.33 -37.61
N GLN A 16 25.54 -0.38 -37.98
CA GLN A 16 26.30 -1.23 -37.06
C GLN A 16 27.10 -0.39 -36.06
N LEU A 17 27.64 0.75 -36.50
CA LEU A 17 28.31 1.71 -35.62
C LEU A 17 27.31 2.29 -34.61
N LEU A 18 26.13 2.74 -35.07
CA LEU A 18 25.06 3.24 -34.20
C LEU A 18 24.62 2.20 -33.16
N ALA A 19 24.40 0.95 -33.56
CA ALA A 19 24.03 -0.11 -32.63
C ALA A 19 25.12 -0.39 -31.59
N SER A 20 26.39 -0.43 -32.03
CA SER A 20 27.54 -0.65 -31.12
C SER A 20 27.70 0.48 -30.11
N VAL A 21 27.54 1.72 -30.58
CA VAL A 21 27.64 2.94 -29.77
C VAL A 21 26.46 3.04 -28.77
N LYS A 22 25.22 2.73 -29.20
CA LYS A 22 24.07 2.63 -28.28
C LYS A 22 24.27 1.55 -27.22
N PHE A 23 24.79 0.38 -27.60
CA PHE A 23 25.08 -0.68 -26.64
C PHE A 23 26.08 -0.22 -25.57
N ILE A 24 27.15 0.48 -25.98
CA ILE A 24 28.12 1.04 -25.03
C ILE A 24 27.48 2.13 -24.16
N ALA A 25 26.58 2.95 -24.69
CA ALA A 25 25.88 3.97 -23.92
C ALA A 25 25.16 3.34 -22.73
N HIS A 26 24.43 2.26 -22.96
CA HIS A 26 23.72 1.55 -21.90
C HIS A 26 24.66 0.79 -20.94
N LEU A 27 25.80 0.29 -21.40
CA LEU A 27 26.82 -0.27 -20.50
C LEU A 27 27.41 0.77 -19.55
N VAL A 28 27.60 2.00 -20.01
CA VAL A 28 28.05 3.12 -19.16
C VAL A 28 26.91 3.55 -18.22
N ASN A 29 25.67 3.58 -18.69
CA ASN A 29 24.52 3.89 -17.84
C ASN A 29 24.38 2.91 -16.67
N GLN A 30 24.57 1.62 -16.92
CA GLN A 30 24.53 0.55 -15.91
C GLN A 30 25.84 0.40 -15.13
N GLN A 31 26.82 1.29 -15.32
CA GLN A 31 28.14 1.28 -14.67
C GLN A 31 28.91 -0.04 -14.80
N VAL A 32 28.60 -0.86 -15.80
CA VAL A 32 29.41 -2.02 -16.19
C VAL A 32 30.75 -1.54 -16.75
N VAL A 33 30.77 -0.34 -17.34
CA VAL A 33 31.94 0.25 -17.97
C VAL A 33 32.16 1.66 -17.46
N HIS A 34 33.42 1.99 -17.16
CA HIS A 34 33.79 3.33 -16.72
C HIS A 34 33.52 4.37 -17.82
N GLU A 35 32.96 5.52 -17.44
CA GLU A 35 32.60 6.64 -18.30
C GLU A 35 33.75 7.23 -19.13
N ILE A 36 35.01 6.95 -18.80
CA ILE A 36 36.18 7.34 -19.59
C ILE A 36 36.05 6.87 -21.04
N ILE A 37 35.52 5.67 -21.28
CA ILE A 37 35.36 5.15 -22.64
C ILE A 37 34.39 6.01 -23.47
N ALA A 38 33.34 6.55 -22.84
CA ALA A 38 32.36 7.40 -23.50
C ALA A 38 33.00 8.73 -23.92
N LEU A 39 33.82 9.32 -23.03
CA LEU A 39 34.56 10.54 -23.34
C LEU A 39 35.59 10.33 -24.47
N GLN A 40 36.30 9.20 -24.46
CA GLN A 40 37.25 8.84 -25.51
C GLN A 40 36.54 8.65 -26.86
N LEU A 41 35.41 7.93 -26.89
CA LEU A 41 34.63 7.72 -28.12
C LEU A 41 34.13 9.04 -28.70
N LEU A 42 33.59 9.92 -27.85
CA LEU A 42 33.12 11.23 -28.28
C LEU A 42 34.26 12.11 -28.79
N THR A 43 35.43 12.04 -28.18
CA THR A 43 36.62 12.75 -28.66
C THR A 43 36.99 12.27 -30.06
N VAL A 44 37.02 10.95 -30.30
CA VAL A 44 37.34 10.38 -31.63
C VAL A 44 36.30 10.78 -32.68
N PHE A 45 35.00 10.76 -32.35
CA PHE A 45 33.95 11.14 -33.30
C PHE A 45 33.94 12.64 -33.64
N LEU A 46 34.37 13.49 -32.70
CA LEU A 46 34.36 14.95 -32.84
C LEU A 46 35.72 15.55 -33.25
N GLU A 47 36.80 14.76 -33.30
CA GLU A 47 38.14 15.23 -33.72
C GLU A 47 38.15 15.64 -35.21
N ASN A 48 37.52 14.83 -36.06
CA ASN A 48 37.30 15.15 -37.47
C ASN A 48 35.79 15.04 -37.78
N PRO A 49 35.01 16.12 -37.55
CA PRO A 49 33.56 16.06 -37.64
C PRO A 49 33.11 15.87 -39.09
N THR A 50 32.57 14.68 -39.36
CA THR A 50 31.83 14.35 -40.59
C THR A 50 30.34 14.30 -40.28
N GLU A 51 29.50 14.38 -41.31
CA GLU A 51 28.05 14.33 -41.12
C GLU A 51 27.58 13.11 -40.32
N ASP A 52 28.15 11.94 -40.64
CA ASP A 52 27.83 10.69 -39.97
C ASP A 52 28.44 10.59 -38.57
N SER A 53 29.68 11.07 -38.37
CA SER A 53 30.31 11.00 -37.04
C SER A 53 29.62 11.91 -36.03
N VAL A 54 29.18 13.09 -36.46
CA VAL A 54 28.42 14.01 -35.60
C VAL A 54 27.04 13.45 -35.28
N GLU A 55 26.34 12.83 -36.24
CA GLU A 55 25.05 12.18 -35.99
C GLU A 55 25.18 11.03 -34.98
N VAL A 56 26.20 10.19 -35.13
CA VAL A 56 26.51 9.10 -34.17
C VAL A 56 26.85 9.68 -32.80
N ALA A 57 27.65 10.74 -32.73
CA ALA A 57 28.00 11.39 -31.46
C ALA A 57 26.76 11.99 -30.77
N VAL A 58 25.87 12.67 -31.50
CA VAL A 58 24.61 13.20 -30.96
C VAL A 58 23.73 12.07 -30.42
N SER A 59 23.56 10.99 -31.20
CA SER A 59 22.80 9.83 -30.74
C SER A 59 23.42 9.21 -29.49
N PHE A 60 24.75 9.14 -29.39
CA PHE A 60 25.42 8.58 -28.22
C PHE A 60 25.20 9.42 -26.97
N VAL A 61 25.43 10.74 -27.05
CA VAL A 61 25.20 11.66 -25.91
C VAL A 61 23.72 11.70 -25.52
N THR A 62 22.80 11.49 -26.45
CA THR A 62 21.37 11.43 -26.11
C THR A 62 21.07 10.26 -25.17
N GLU A 63 21.71 9.10 -25.36
CA GLU A 63 21.45 7.88 -24.58
C GLU A 63 22.22 7.83 -23.24
N CYS A 64 23.47 8.31 -23.19
CA CYS A 64 24.30 8.31 -21.97
C CYS A 64 24.55 9.68 -21.34
N GLY A 65 24.00 10.75 -21.89
CA GLY A 65 24.27 12.11 -21.41
C GLY A 65 23.76 12.37 -19.99
N SER A 66 22.69 11.69 -19.57
CA SER A 66 22.19 11.77 -18.20
C SER A 66 23.23 11.26 -17.20
N ILE A 67 23.78 10.05 -17.39
CA ILE A 67 24.78 9.48 -16.47
C ILE A 67 26.09 10.27 -16.51
N LEU A 68 26.50 10.74 -17.70
CA LEU A 68 27.71 11.56 -17.85
C LEU A 68 27.58 12.91 -17.16
N GLN A 69 26.36 13.46 -17.09
CA GLN A 69 26.10 14.71 -16.37
C GLN A 69 26.28 14.54 -14.85
N ASP A 70 25.95 13.37 -14.33
CA ASP A 70 26.03 13.07 -12.89
C ASP A 70 27.45 12.64 -12.48
N LEU A 71 28.10 11.76 -13.25
CA LEU A 71 29.44 11.23 -12.94
C LEU A 71 30.58 12.18 -13.35
N CYS A 72 30.51 12.76 -14.56
CA CYS A 72 31.62 13.53 -15.15
C CYS A 72 31.17 14.86 -15.80
N PRO A 73 30.59 15.81 -15.03
CA PRO A 73 30.01 17.04 -15.57
C PRO A 73 31.00 17.91 -16.36
N LEU A 74 32.28 17.91 -15.98
CA LEU A 74 33.35 18.63 -16.68
C LEU A 74 33.67 18.01 -18.04
N GLY A 75 33.71 16.67 -18.12
CA GLY A 75 33.93 15.94 -19.37
C GLY A 75 32.79 16.18 -20.36
N LEU A 76 31.55 16.06 -19.88
CA LEU A 76 30.37 16.36 -20.68
C LEU A 76 30.36 17.83 -21.14
N HIS A 77 30.74 18.78 -20.28
CA HIS A 77 30.83 20.18 -20.67
C HIS A 77 31.82 20.40 -21.82
N ALA A 78 33.01 19.78 -21.77
CA ALA A 78 34.00 19.86 -22.85
C ALA A 78 33.46 19.33 -24.18
N ILE A 79 32.68 18.24 -24.17
CA ILE A 79 32.03 17.69 -25.36
C ILE A 79 31.02 18.69 -25.96
N PHE A 80 30.22 19.34 -25.12
CA PHE A 80 29.26 20.34 -25.58
C PHE A 80 29.92 21.61 -26.12
N GLU A 81 31.09 22.00 -25.60
CA GLU A 81 31.88 23.08 -26.22
C GLU A 81 32.34 22.67 -27.63
N ARG A 82 32.76 21.41 -27.83
CA ARG A 82 33.08 20.91 -29.19
C ARG A 82 31.88 20.94 -30.13
N PHE A 83 30.70 20.54 -29.68
CA PHE A 83 29.47 20.68 -30.48
C PHE A 83 29.14 22.14 -30.82
N ARG A 84 29.46 23.09 -29.92
CA ARG A 84 29.29 24.52 -30.17
C ARG A 84 30.29 25.05 -31.20
N ASP A 85 31.55 24.65 -31.10
CA ASP A 85 32.59 25.01 -32.08
C ASP A 85 32.17 24.57 -33.49
N ILE A 86 31.73 23.32 -33.61
CA ILE A 86 31.16 22.71 -34.81
C ILE A 86 30.03 23.58 -35.38
N LEU A 87 29.03 23.96 -34.56
CA LEU A 87 27.93 24.85 -34.98
C LEU A 87 28.41 26.22 -35.51
N HIS A 88 29.46 26.80 -34.90
CA HIS A 88 29.97 28.12 -35.27
C HIS A 88 30.87 28.11 -36.52
N GLU A 89 31.54 27.00 -36.82
CA GLU A 89 32.38 26.86 -38.02
C GLU A 89 31.56 26.90 -39.33
N GLY A 90 30.24 26.66 -39.27
CA GLY A 90 29.29 27.00 -40.33
C GLY A 90 29.34 26.15 -41.61
N LYS A 91 30.12 25.06 -41.63
CA LYS A 91 30.27 24.14 -42.78
C LYS A 91 29.43 22.86 -42.64
N ILE A 92 28.26 22.94 -42.01
CA ILE A 92 27.47 21.77 -41.63
C ILE A 92 26.09 21.84 -42.27
N ASP A 93 25.58 20.68 -42.67
CA ASP A 93 24.23 20.58 -43.20
C ASP A 93 23.16 20.96 -42.16
N LYS A 94 22.04 21.52 -42.65
CA LYS A 94 20.92 21.98 -41.81
C LYS A 94 20.36 20.87 -40.92
N ARG A 95 20.41 19.62 -41.38
CA ARG A 95 19.95 18.46 -40.60
C ARG A 95 20.76 18.29 -39.32
N ILE A 96 22.09 18.36 -39.43
CA ILE A 96 23.00 18.16 -38.29
C ILE A 96 22.94 19.36 -37.36
N GLN A 97 22.82 20.56 -37.90
CA GLN A 97 22.58 21.75 -37.08
C GLN A 97 21.35 21.57 -36.17
N PHE A 98 20.24 21.10 -36.74
CA PHE A 98 19.02 20.81 -35.96
C PHE A 98 19.23 19.71 -34.91
N LEU A 99 19.99 18.65 -35.24
CA LEU A 99 20.33 17.59 -34.28
C LEU A 99 21.12 18.12 -33.08
N ILE A 100 22.13 18.96 -33.33
CA ILE A 100 22.93 19.56 -32.25
C ILE A 100 22.06 20.53 -31.42
N GLU A 101 21.26 21.39 -32.05
CA GLU A 101 20.34 22.30 -31.35
C GLU A 101 19.35 21.55 -30.44
N ASN A 102 18.78 20.45 -30.94
CA ASN A 102 17.93 19.56 -30.13
C ASN A 102 18.68 18.95 -28.95
N LEU A 103 19.95 18.54 -29.14
CA LEU A 103 20.78 18.02 -28.05
C LEU A 103 21.02 19.08 -26.96
N PHE A 104 21.24 20.36 -27.33
CA PHE A 104 21.34 21.45 -26.37
C PHE A 104 20.03 21.69 -25.61
N ALA A 105 18.89 21.63 -26.30
CA ALA A 105 17.58 21.71 -25.65
C ALA A 105 17.35 20.55 -24.67
N LEU A 106 17.73 19.34 -25.06
CA LEU A 106 17.63 18.14 -24.26
C LEU A 106 18.53 18.21 -23.01
N ARG A 107 19.75 18.74 -23.12
CA ARG A 107 20.61 19.04 -21.96
C ARG A 107 19.98 20.07 -21.02
N LYS A 108 19.37 21.13 -21.56
CA LYS A 108 18.68 22.16 -20.75
C LYS A 108 17.49 21.57 -19.98
N ALA A 109 16.81 20.60 -20.58
CA ALA A 109 15.76 19.80 -19.96
C ALA A 109 16.30 18.66 -19.07
N LYS A 110 17.62 18.61 -18.79
CA LYS A 110 18.28 17.56 -17.99
C LYS A 110 17.97 16.13 -18.49
N PHE A 111 18.05 15.93 -19.81
CA PHE A 111 17.85 14.62 -20.44
C PHE A 111 16.48 13.98 -20.14
N GLN A 112 15.45 14.80 -19.93
CA GLN A 112 14.09 14.31 -19.70
C GLN A 112 13.61 13.42 -20.87
N GLY A 113 13.17 12.20 -20.55
CA GLY A 113 12.79 11.17 -21.53
C GLY A 113 13.91 10.16 -21.86
N TYR A 114 15.15 10.45 -21.45
CA TYR A 114 16.31 9.56 -21.59
C TYR A 114 16.99 9.35 -20.22
N PRO A 115 16.30 8.68 -19.27
CA PRO A 115 16.92 8.32 -18.00
C PRO A 115 18.10 7.37 -18.24
N ALA A 116 19.16 7.48 -17.43
CA ALA A 116 20.33 6.62 -17.53
C ALA A 116 19.94 5.13 -17.46
N VAL A 117 19.32 4.72 -16.36
CA VAL A 117 18.77 3.37 -16.18
C VAL A 117 17.27 3.50 -16.01
N ARG A 118 16.50 2.68 -16.72
CA ARG A 118 15.04 2.59 -16.53
C ARG A 118 14.78 1.86 -15.22
N PRO A 119 13.74 2.21 -14.44
CA PRO A 119 13.46 1.55 -13.15
C PRO A 119 13.37 0.02 -13.25
N GLU A 120 12.81 -0.50 -14.34
CA GLU A 120 12.67 -1.94 -14.60
C GLU A 120 14.01 -2.67 -14.85
N LEU A 121 15.07 -1.93 -15.16
CA LEU A 121 16.39 -2.47 -15.52
C LEU A 121 17.44 -2.21 -14.43
N ASP A 122 17.05 -1.61 -13.30
CA ASP A 122 17.92 -1.32 -12.16
C ASP A 122 17.90 -2.51 -11.18
N LEU A 123 18.56 -3.60 -11.58
CA LEU A 123 18.48 -4.90 -10.92
C LEU A 123 19.68 -5.23 -10.00
N VAL A 124 20.77 -4.46 -10.10
CA VAL A 124 22.04 -4.76 -9.41
C VAL A 124 22.36 -3.62 -8.46
N GLU A 125 22.50 -3.93 -7.17
CA GLU A 125 22.88 -2.95 -6.16
C GLU A 125 24.24 -2.32 -6.46
N LEU A 126 24.39 -1.03 -6.17
CA LEU A 126 25.62 -0.27 -6.48
C LEU A 126 26.89 -0.86 -5.85
N GLU A 127 26.77 -1.54 -4.71
CA GLU A 127 27.90 -2.16 -4.00
C GLU A 127 28.40 -3.44 -4.70
N ASP A 128 27.52 -4.12 -5.44
CA ASP A 128 27.81 -5.36 -6.17
C ASP A 128 28.21 -5.11 -7.63
N GLN A 129 28.10 -3.87 -8.10
CA GLN A 129 28.50 -3.48 -9.45
C GLN A 129 30.01 -3.51 -9.62
N LEU A 130 30.47 -4.26 -10.62
CA LEU A 130 31.87 -4.31 -11.03
C LEU A 130 32.08 -3.48 -12.31
N THR A 131 32.60 -2.27 -12.13
CA THR A 131 32.90 -1.37 -13.25
C THR A 131 34.24 -1.72 -13.89
N HIS A 132 34.22 -2.00 -15.19
CA HIS A 132 35.42 -2.29 -15.96
C HIS A 132 36.07 -1.01 -16.52
N GLU A 133 37.31 -0.76 -16.14
CA GLU A 133 38.17 0.26 -16.75
C GLU A 133 38.85 -0.31 -18.00
N ILE A 134 38.39 0.09 -19.19
CA ILE A 134 39.07 -0.24 -20.45
C ILE A 134 39.13 1.00 -21.33
N SER A 135 40.29 1.23 -21.92
CA SER A 135 40.52 2.30 -22.87
C SER A 135 40.35 1.82 -24.31
N LEU A 136 39.94 2.72 -25.21
CA LEU A 136 39.91 2.44 -26.65
C LEU A 136 41.29 2.08 -27.20
N SER A 137 42.38 2.54 -26.60
CA SER A 137 43.75 2.24 -27.04
C SER A 137 44.20 0.81 -26.73
N ASP A 138 43.50 0.10 -25.85
CA ASP A 138 44.04 -1.13 -25.27
C ASP A 138 44.06 -2.29 -26.28
N LYS A 139 45.09 -3.14 -26.15
CA LYS A 139 45.19 -4.40 -26.89
C LYS A 139 44.37 -5.45 -26.17
N VAL A 140 43.19 -5.71 -26.71
CA VAL A 140 42.20 -6.59 -26.12
C VAL A 140 42.10 -7.87 -26.96
N ASP A 141 42.06 -9.03 -26.31
CA ASP A 141 41.77 -10.29 -26.98
C ASP A 141 40.25 -10.49 -27.09
N SER A 142 39.80 -10.90 -28.27
CA SER A 142 38.41 -11.27 -28.54
C SER A 142 38.03 -12.64 -28.00
N GLU A 143 39.01 -13.50 -27.70
CA GLU A 143 38.80 -14.84 -27.16
C GLU A 143 37.80 -15.67 -28.00
N ILE A 144 37.86 -15.53 -29.34
CA ILE A 144 36.97 -16.24 -30.30
C ILE A 144 37.11 -17.76 -30.16
N ALA A 145 38.26 -18.23 -29.66
CA ALA A 145 38.51 -19.64 -29.41
C ALA A 145 37.52 -20.29 -28.42
N LEU A 146 36.83 -19.49 -27.59
CA LEU A 146 35.79 -19.96 -26.66
C LEU A 146 34.43 -20.21 -27.34
N ASP A 147 34.21 -19.65 -28.54
CA ASP A 147 32.94 -19.84 -29.28
C ASP A 147 32.89 -21.23 -29.98
N VAL A 148 34.02 -21.95 -30.00
CA VAL A 148 34.15 -23.25 -30.68
C VAL A 148 34.30 -24.34 -29.63
N PHE A 149 33.38 -25.31 -29.65
CA PHE A 149 33.43 -26.46 -28.75
C PHE A 149 34.75 -27.22 -28.90
N LYS A 150 35.41 -27.46 -27.77
CA LYS A 150 36.67 -28.23 -27.68
C LYS A 150 36.60 -29.18 -26.50
N PRO A 151 37.16 -30.39 -26.62
CA PRO A 151 37.25 -31.32 -25.51
C PRO A 151 38.12 -30.72 -24.41
N ASP A 152 37.55 -30.55 -23.22
CA ASP A 152 38.27 -30.11 -22.03
C ASP A 152 38.80 -31.33 -21.26
N PRO A 153 40.13 -31.52 -21.13
CA PRO A 153 40.69 -32.62 -20.34
C PRO A 153 40.28 -32.58 -18.86
N ASN A 154 39.92 -31.39 -18.34
CA ASN A 154 39.52 -31.17 -16.96
C ASN A 154 38.01 -30.92 -16.81
N PHE A 155 37.20 -31.34 -17.78
CA PHE A 155 35.74 -31.13 -17.80
C PHE A 155 35.08 -31.45 -16.45
N ALA A 156 35.35 -32.64 -15.89
CA ALA A 156 34.74 -33.07 -14.64
C ALA A 156 35.12 -32.22 -13.42
N GLU A 157 36.29 -31.57 -13.42
CA GLU A 157 36.69 -30.64 -12.34
C GLU A 157 36.08 -29.25 -12.53
N ASN A 158 36.02 -28.78 -13.77
CA ASN A 158 35.46 -27.47 -14.10
C ASN A 158 33.94 -27.45 -13.92
N GLU A 159 33.25 -28.53 -14.24
CA GLU A 159 31.82 -28.69 -13.99
C GLU A 159 31.51 -28.59 -12.49
N LYS A 160 32.29 -29.28 -11.65
CA LYS A 160 32.14 -29.18 -10.19
C LYS A 160 32.39 -27.77 -9.66
N LYS A 161 33.39 -27.06 -10.20
CA LYS A 161 33.64 -25.67 -9.82
C LYS A 161 32.50 -24.76 -10.25
N TYR A 162 31.93 -24.99 -11.43
CA TYR A 162 30.78 -24.26 -11.93
C TYR A 162 29.55 -24.51 -11.03
N GLU A 163 29.27 -25.76 -10.66
CA GLU A 163 28.17 -26.09 -9.75
C GLU A 163 28.31 -25.40 -8.39
N VAL A 164 29.52 -25.42 -7.81
CA VAL A 164 29.79 -24.69 -6.56
C VAL A 164 29.55 -23.18 -6.72
N LEU A 165 29.96 -22.61 -7.86
CA LEU A 165 29.74 -21.19 -8.15
C LEU A 165 28.24 -20.88 -8.37
N LYS A 166 27.52 -21.74 -9.11
CA LYS A 166 26.08 -21.64 -9.37
C LYS A 166 25.32 -21.62 -8.04
N LYS A 167 25.61 -22.56 -7.14
CA LYS A 167 25.05 -22.61 -5.78
C LYS A 167 25.38 -21.39 -4.93
N MET A 168 26.60 -20.88 -5.03
CA MET A 168 27.00 -19.69 -4.27
C MET A 168 26.25 -18.44 -4.73
N ILE A 169 25.95 -18.32 -6.02
CA ILE A 169 25.25 -17.16 -6.59
C ILE A 169 23.73 -17.27 -6.44
N LEU A 170 23.15 -18.45 -6.71
CA LEU A 170 21.69 -18.67 -6.76
C LEU A 170 21.11 -19.24 -5.45
N GLY A 171 21.93 -19.80 -4.56
CA GLY A 171 21.49 -20.52 -3.36
C GLY A 171 21.28 -22.02 -3.61
N GLU A 172 21.39 -22.82 -2.53
CA GLU A 172 21.30 -24.30 -2.57
C GLU A 172 19.90 -24.84 -2.91
N GLU A 173 18.85 -24.02 -2.86
CA GLU A 173 17.46 -24.42 -3.14
C GLU A 173 17.17 -24.64 -4.64
N SER A 174 18.15 -24.42 -5.51
CA SER A 174 17.98 -24.49 -6.98
C SER A 174 18.15 -25.90 -7.58
N GLU A 175 18.47 -26.93 -6.78
CA GLU A 175 18.80 -28.28 -7.29
C GLU A 175 17.63 -29.28 -7.33
N GLU A 176 16.46 -28.96 -6.77
CA GLU A 176 15.36 -29.93 -6.67
C GLU A 176 14.43 -30.00 -7.91
N GLU A 177 14.67 -29.19 -8.96
CA GLU A 177 13.77 -29.08 -10.13
C GLU A 177 14.31 -29.73 -11.42
N GLU A 178 15.53 -30.27 -11.47
CA GLU A 178 16.14 -30.80 -12.71
C GLU A 178 16.03 -32.33 -12.88
N ASP A 179 14.82 -32.91 -12.73
CA ASP A 179 14.59 -34.30 -13.16
C ASP A 179 13.12 -34.59 -13.57
N SER A 180 12.63 -33.94 -14.64
CA SER A 180 11.56 -34.55 -15.48
C SER A 180 11.48 -34.01 -16.92
N ASP A 181 11.87 -34.90 -17.84
CA ASP A 181 11.37 -35.16 -19.20
C ASP A 181 11.61 -34.22 -20.40
N ALA A 182 12.00 -34.88 -21.49
CA ALA A 182 12.32 -34.33 -22.79
C ALA A 182 11.18 -34.49 -23.83
N GLN A 183 11.00 -33.42 -24.62
CA GLN A 183 10.42 -33.30 -25.97
C GLN A 183 8.89 -33.40 -26.22
N SER A 184 8.28 -32.23 -26.53
CA SER A 184 7.51 -31.99 -27.77
C SER A 184 7.35 -30.49 -28.09
N ASP A 185 7.43 -30.14 -29.37
CA ASP A 185 7.56 -28.82 -29.99
C ASP A 185 6.36 -27.85 -29.90
N GLU A 186 6.70 -26.55 -29.93
CA GLU A 186 5.98 -25.34 -30.43
C GLU A 186 4.61 -24.94 -29.82
N GLU A 187 4.62 -23.95 -28.91
CA GLU A 187 4.10 -22.56 -29.08
C GLU A 187 4.20 -21.80 -27.73
N ASP A 188 4.38 -20.48 -27.80
CA ASP A 188 4.65 -19.51 -26.72
C ASP A 188 4.01 -19.81 -25.36
N ASP A 189 4.86 -19.96 -24.33
CA ASP A 189 4.66 -19.39 -22.99
C ASP A 189 6.01 -19.45 -22.24
N GLU A 190 6.67 -18.30 -22.08
CA GLU A 190 7.78 -18.14 -21.13
C GLU A 190 7.19 -18.33 -19.72
N GLU A 191 7.15 -19.57 -19.23
CA GLU A 191 6.96 -19.86 -17.81
C GLU A 191 8.14 -19.26 -17.04
N LYS A 192 7.98 -18.00 -16.65
CA LYS A 192 8.67 -17.43 -15.50
C LYS A 192 8.53 -18.45 -14.39
N THR A 193 9.64 -19.07 -13.98
CA THR A 193 9.75 -19.58 -12.61
C THR A 193 9.66 -18.35 -11.70
N GLU A 194 8.44 -17.83 -11.51
CA GLU A 194 8.10 -16.89 -10.47
C GLU A 194 8.50 -17.59 -9.18
N ILE A 195 9.62 -17.18 -8.60
CA ILE A 195 9.89 -17.44 -7.19
C ILE A 195 8.72 -16.76 -6.48
N LYS A 196 7.68 -17.54 -6.21
CA LYS A 196 6.61 -17.16 -5.32
C LYS A 196 7.26 -17.06 -3.97
N ASP A 197 7.59 -15.85 -3.61
CA ASP A 197 8.01 -15.51 -2.26
C ASP A 197 6.83 -15.80 -1.32
N GLU A 198 6.75 -17.05 -0.85
CA GLU A 198 5.79 -17.45 0.18
C GLU A 198 6.14 -16.86 1.54
N THR A 199 7.30 -16.23 1.68
CA THR A 199 7.81 -15.79 2.98
C THR A 199 7.30 -14.41 3.42
N GLU A 200 6.53 -13.70 2.58
CA GLU A 200 5.94 -12.37 2.85
C GLU A 200 6.95 -11.38 3.50
N THR A 201 8.26 -11.55 3.28
CA THR A 201 9.30 -10.86 4.06
C THR A 201 9.33 -9.36 3.77
N ASN A 202 9.15 -8.99 2.51
CA ASN A 202 9.02 -7.59 2.08
C ASN A 202 7.78 -6.92 2.70
N LEU A 203 6.66 -7.65 2.77
CA LEU A 203 5.45 -7.17 3.44
C LEU A 203 5.69 -6.95 4.93
N ILE A 204 6.32 -7.91 5.62
CA ILE A 204 6.64 -7.80 7.05
C ILE A 204 7.58 -6.62 7.32
N ASN A 205 8.58 -6.38 6.45
CA ASN A 205 9.50 -5.25 6.58
C ASN A 205 8.78 -3.91 6.38
N LEU A 206 7.87 -3.82 5.42
CA LEU A 206 7.01 -2.66 5.22
C LEU A 206 6.13 -2.40 6.45
N LEU A 207 5.44 -3.44 6.92
CA LEU A 207 4.58 -3.40 8.11
C LEU A 207 5.35 -2.94 9.35
N ARG A 208 6.58 -3.44 9.55
CA ARG A 208 7.47 -3.00 10.64
C ARG A 208 7.85 -1.52 10.50
N THR A 209 8.12 -1.06 9.29
CA THR A 209 8.46 0.34 9.01
C THR A 209 7.29 1.27 9.31
N ILE A 210 6.08 0.90 8.89
CA ILE A 210 4.85 1.65 9.16
C ILE A 210 4.60 1.71 10.67
N TYR A 211 4.64 0.57 11.36
CA TYR A 211 4.49 0.49 12.81
C TYR A 211 5.48 1.41 13.54
N GLN A 212 6.76 1.32 13.21
CA GLN A 212 7.80 2.11 13.85
C GLN A 212 7.63 3.61 13.59
N THR A 213 7.15 3.98 12.40
CA THR A 213 6.85 5.37 12.05
C THR A 213 5.68 5.92 12.87
N ILE A 214 4.61 5.13 13.02
CA ILE A 214 3.43 5.49 13.83
C ILE A 214 3.81 5.65 15.31
N MET A 215 4.60 4.73 15.86
CA MET A 215 4.95 4.71 17.29
C MET A 215 6.03 5.71 17.67
N SER A 216 6.92 6.07 16.74
CA SER A 216 8.00 7.06 17.00
C SER A 216 7.55 8.50 16.84
N SER A 217 6.38 8.74 16.24
CA SER A 217 5.85 10.08 16.01
C SER A 217 5.01 10.53 17.20
N VAL A 218 5.18 11.79 17.60
CA VAL A 218 4.44 12.35 18.76
C VAL A 218 3.07 12.88 18.33
N ASP A 219 2.99 13.44 17.12
CA ASP A 219 1.78 14.05 16.58
C ASP A 219 1.32 13.38 15.28
N PHE A 220 0.01 13.38 15.03
CA PHE A 220 -0.59 12.71 13.87
C PHE A 220 -0.20 13.40 12.56
N GLU A 221 0.07 14.71 12.59
CA GLU A 221 0.55 15.43 11.41
C GLU A 221 1.96 14.99 11.00
N GLU A 222 2.84 14.80 11.99
CA GLU A 222 4.21 14.34 11.77
C GLU A 222 4.20 12.90 11.24
N ALA A 223 3.43 12.02 11.88
CA ALA A 223 3.25 10.64 11.47
C ALA A 223 2.72 10.55 10.04
N GLY A 224 1.65 11.31 9.73
CA GLY A 224 1.07 11.37 8.40
C GLY A 224 2.09 11.84 7.36
N HIS A 225 2.85 12.89 7.63
CA HIS A 225 3.86 13.39 6.69
C HIS A 225 5.02 12.40 6.48
N LYS A 226 5.47 11.69 7.53
CA LYS A 226 6.50 10.66 7.40
C LYS A 226 6.00 9.45 6.61
N LEU A 227 4.80 8.96 6.90
CA LEU A 227 4.19 7.85 6.18
C LEU A 227 3.94 8.18 4.71
N MET A 228 3.56 9.42 4.38
CA MET A 228 3.40 9.85 2.98
C MET A 228 4.73 9.93 2.19
N LYS A 229 5.87 9.98 2.88
CA LYS A 229 7.19 9.91 2.23
C LYS A 229 7.63 8.49 1.93
N LEU A 230 7.00 7.49 2.55
CA LEU A 230 7.17 6.09 2.17
C LEU A 230 6.53 5.93 0.79
N ARG A 231 7.31 5.52 -0.20
CA ARG A 231 6.79 5.21 -1.53
C ARG A 231 6.10 3.86 -1.45
N LEU A 232 4.79 3.88 -1.21
CA LEU A 232 3.96 2.67 -1.26
C LEU A 232 3.71 2.28 -2.72
N GLU A 233 3.85 1.01 -3.03
CA GLU A 233 3.43 0.46 -4.31
C GLU A 233 1.89 0.33 -4.37
N PRO A 234 1.28 0.38 -5.57
CA PRO A 234 -0.15 0.22 -5.72
C PRO A 234 -0.62 -1.12 -5.13
N GLY A 235 -1.51 -1.06 -4.13
CA GLY A 235 -2.00 -2.21 -3.38
C GLY A 235 -1.52 -2.24 -1.93
N GLN A 236 -0.35 -1.67 -1.63
CA GLN A 236 0.20 -1.61 -0.27
C GLN A 236 -0.51 -0.56 0.61
N GLU A 237 -1.35 0.31 0.04
CA GLU A 237 -2.14 1.27 0.82
C GLU A 237 -3.14 0.59 1.75
N MET A 238 -3.59 -0.63 1.40
CA MET A 238 -4.41 -1.44 2.29
C MET A 238 -3.64 -1.84 3.55
N GLU A 239 -2.39 -2.25 3.39
CA GLU A 239 -1.52 -2.68 4.49
C GLU A 239 -1.25 -1.56 5.48
N LEU A 240 -1.13 -0.32 4.98
CA LEU A 240 -1.07 0.87 5.84
C LEU A 240 -2.36 1.05 6.65
N CYS A 241 -3.54 0.94 6.02
CA CYS A 241 -4.82 1.03 6.72
C CYS A 241 -4.99 -0.07 7.77
N VAL A 242 -4.61 -1.31 7.44
CA VAL A 242 -4.68 -2.47 8.33
C VAL A 242 -3.72 -2.29 9.51
N MET A 243 -2.46 -1.91 9.26
CA MET A 243 -1.47 -1.70 10.32
C MET A 243 -1.88 -0.57 11.26
N LEU A 244 -2.38 0.56 10.72
CA LEU A 244 -2.87 1.67 11.53
C LEU A 244 -4.02 1.22 12.45
N LEU A 245 -4.94 0.41 11.93
CA LEU A 245 -6.06 -0.10 12.70
C LEU A 245 -5.63 -1.13 13.74
N GLU A 246 -4.68 -2.02 13.41
CA GLU A 246 -4.15 -3.01 14.35
C GLU A 246 -3.41 -2.32 15.51
N CYS A 247 -2.57 -1.31 15.22
CA CYS A 247 -1.93 -0.47 16.23
C CYS A 247 -2.96 0.16 17.17
N CYS A 248 -4.00 0.78 16.59
CA CYS A 248 -5.09 1.36 17.36
C CYS A 248 -5.82 0.32 18.23
N SER A 249 -5.99 -0.90 17.74
CA SER A 249 -6.69 -1.96 18.46
C SER A 249 -5.92 -2.46 19.68
N GLN A 250 -4.58 -2.50 19.59
CA GLN A 250 -3.70 -3.04 20.62
C GLN A 250 -3.43 -2.08 21.78
N GLU A 251 -3.75 -0.79 21.61
CA GLU A 251 -3.61 0.19 22.68
C GLU A 251 -4.45 -0.13 23.91
N ARG A 252 -3.92 0.20 25.10
CA ARG A 252 -4.68 -0.01 26.34
C ARG A 252 -5.95 0.85 26.41
N THR A 253 -5.89 2.04 25.81
CA THR A 253 -6.99 3.00 25.74
C THR A 253 -6.97 3.72 24.41
N TYR A 254 -8.14 3.93 23.81
CA TYR A 254 -8.26 4.66 22.55
C TYR A 254 -7.61 6.06 22.63
N LEU A 255 -6.65 6.30 21.73
CA LEU A 255 -6.02 7.60 21.52
C LEU A 255 -6.64 8.27 20.29
N ARG A 256 -7.06 9.53 20.44
CA ARG A 256 -7.62 10.33 19.33
C ARG A 256 -6.63 10.51 18.17
N TYR A 257 -5.34 10.39 18.46
CA TYR A 257 -4.25 10.37 17.48
C TYR A 257 -4.55 9.46 16.27
N TYR A 258 -4.99 8.22 16.51
CA TYR A 258 -5.28 7.27 15.42
C TYR A 258 -6.44 7.74 14.55
N GLY A 259 -7.53 8.22 15.17
CA GLY A 259 -8.68 8.76 14.45
C GLY A 259 -8.31 9.94 13.53
N HIS A 260 -7.54 10.90 14.05
CA HIS A 260 -7.07 12.05 13.26
C HIS A 260 -6.09 11.65 12.15
N LEU A 261 -5.22 10.67 12.41
CA LEU A 261 -4.32 10.13 11.40
C LEU A 261 -5.11 9.47 10.26
N GLY A 262 -6.09 8.61 10.58
CA GLY A 262 -6.98 7.99 9.60
C GLY A 262 -7.80 9.01 8.81
N GLN A 263 -8.36 10.03 9.49
CA GLN A 263 -9.06 11.14 8.87
C GLN A 263 -8.18 11.85 7.84
N ARG A 264 -6.92 12.14 8.19
CA ARG A 264 -5.99 12.82 7.31
C ARG A 264 -5.71 12.02 6.04
N PHE A 265 -5.48 10.71 6.15
CA PHE A 265 -5.24 9.86 4.98
C PHE A 265 -6.42 9.84 4.01
N CYS A 266 -7.63 9.65 4.53
CA CYS A 266 -8.83 9.67 3.69
C CYS A 266 -9.11 11.03 3.03
N MET A 267 -8.73 12.14 3.67
CA MET A 267 -8.84 13.49 3.08
C MET A 267 -7.81 13.73 1.98
N ILE A 268 -6.68 13.01 1.99
CA ILE A 268 -5.63 13.14 0.98
C ILE A 268 -5.99 12.37 -0.30
N ASN A 269 -6.39 11.11 -0.16
CA ASN A 269 -6.70 10.25 -1.31
C ASN A 269 -7.91 9.35 -1.01
N LYS A 270 -8.84 9.30 -1.96
CA LYS A 270 -10.05 8.47 -1.90
C LYS A 270 -9.74 6.98 -1.78
N VAL A 271 -8.58 6.52 -2.26
CA VAL A 271 -8.12 5.12 -2.11
C VAL A 271 -8.11 4.70 -0.63
N TYR A 272 -7.66 5.57 0.28
CA TYR A 272 -7.67 5.25 1.71
C TYR A 272 -9.09 5.18 2.28
N GLN A 273 -10.01 6.01 1.79
CA GLN A 273 -11.43 5.94 2.18
C GLN A 273 -12.02 4.57 1.81
N GLU A 274 -11.76 4.10 0.59
CA GLU A 274 -12.23 2.79 0.11
C GLU A 274 -11.56 1.63 0.86
N ASN A 275 -10.28 1.77 1.23
CA ASN A 275 -9.58 0.76 2.02
C ASN A 275 -10.09 0.69 3.46
N PHE A 276 -10.35 1.84 4.11
CA PHE A 276 -10.96 1.85 5.44
C PHE A 276 -12.40 1.33 5.45
N ASP A 277 -13.16 1.51 4.35
CA ASP A 277 -14.47 0.87 4.16
C ASP A 277 -14.32 -0.67 4.19
N LYS A 278 -13.40 -1.22 3.38
CA LYS A 278 -13.08 -2.66 3.39
C LYS A 278 -12.61 -3.15 4.76
N CYS A 279 -11.75 -2.39 5.44
CA CYS A 279 -11.29 -2.73 6.80
C CYS A 279 -12.47 -2.80 7.78
N PHE A 280 -13.45 -1.89 7.69
CA PHE A 280 -14.63 -1.93 8.55
C PHE A 280 -15.42 -3.23 8.38
N VAL A 281 -15.68 -3.63 7.14
CA VAL A 281 -16.42 -4.86 6.81
C VAL A 281 -15.67 -6.10 7.32
N GLN A 282 -14.35 -6.17 7.07
CA GLN A 282 -13.52 -7.27 7.55
C GLN A 282 -13.51 -7.37 9.08
N GLN A 283 -13.30 -6.26 9.79
CA GLN A 283 -13.29 -6.24 11.25
C GLN A 283 -14.66 -6.58 11.85
N TYR A 284 -15.75 -6.11 11.26
CA TYR A 284 -17.09 -6.46 11.73
C TYR A 284 -17.42 -7.94 11.50
N SER A 285 -16.96 -8.55 10.40
CA SER A 285 -17.15 -9.98 10.16
C SER A 285 -16.43 -10.88 11.18
N MET A 286 -15.26 -10.46 11.66
CA MET A 286 -14.44 -11.20 12.63
C MET A 286 -14.62 -10.73 14.08
N ILE A 287 -15.66 -9.93 14.35
CA ILE A 287 -15.84 -9.23 15.63
C ILE A 287 -15.97 -10.15 16.84
N HIS A 288 -16.44 -11.38 16.63
CA HIS A 288 -16.58 -12.39 17.66
C HIS A 288 -15.23 -12.91 18.18
N ARG A 289 -14.14 -12.73 17.41
CA ARG A 289 -12.77 -13.13 17.80
C ARG A 289 -12.02 -12.03 18.55
N LEU A 290 -12.53 -10.80 18.53
CA LEU A 290 -11.89 -9.66 19.15
C LEU A 290 -12.22 -9.57 20.64
N GLU A 291 -11.19 -9.29 21.45
CA GLU A 291 -11.34 -9.01 22.87
C GLU A 291 -12.03 -7.67 23.12
N THR A 292 -12.62 -7.50 24.31
CA THR A 292 -13.42 -6.32 24.68
C THR A 292 -12.67 -4.99 24.56
N ASN A 293 -11.35 -4.98 24.81
CA ASN A 293 -10.52 -3.78 24.65
C ASN A 293 -10.32 -3.44 23.16
N LYS A 294 -10.00 -4.42 22.33
CA LYS A 294 -9.86 -4.24 20.88
C LYS A 294 -11.16 -3.71 20.27
N LEU A 295 -12.30 -4.32 20.65
CA LEU A 295 -13.64 -3.87 20.23
C LEU A 295 -13.88 -2.39 20.55
N ARG A 296 -13.50 -1.97 21.76
CA ARG A 296 -13.67 -0.58 22.20
C ARG A 296 -12.87 0.40 21.35
N ASN A 297 -11.61 0.10 21.10
CA ASN A 297 -10.74 1.02 20.35
C ASN A 297 -11.14 1.09 18.88
N VAL A 298 -11.41 -0.07 18.25
CA VAL A 298 -11.85 -0.13 16.84
C VAL A 298 -13.20 0.57 16.66
N ALA A 299 -14.15 0.39 17.59
CA ALA A 299 -15.43 1.10 17.54
C ALA A 299 -15.25 2.63 17.62
N LYS A 300 -14.41 3.11 18.54
CA LYS A 300 -14.12 4.55 18.69
C LYS A 300 -13.41 5.13 17.46
N PHE A 301 -12.50 4.37 16.85
CA PHE A 301 -11.81 4.75 15.62
C PHE A 301 -12.81 4.98 14.48
N PHE A 302 -13.67 4.01 14.18
CA PHE A 302 -14.65 4.14 13.10
C PHE A 302 -15.76 5.16 13.41
N ALA A 303 -16.16 5.32 14.68
CA ALA A 303 -17.06 6.40 15.09
C ALA A 303 -16.47 7.77 14.73
N HIS A 304 -15.17 7.97 14.97
CA HIS A 304 -14.51 9.23 14.63
C HIS A 304 -14.50 9.50 13.13
N LEU A 305 -14.19 8.50 12.30
CA LEU A 305 -14.18 8.65 10.84
C LEU A 305 -15.57 8.93 10.26
N LEU A 306 -16.62 8.31 10.81
CA LEU A 306 -18.01 8.56 10.42
C LEU A 306 -18.49 9.94 10.87
N ALA A 307 -18.13 10.38 12.08
CA ALA A 307 -18.49 11.69 12.60
C ALA A 307 -17.80 12.84 11.83
N ALA A 308 -16.59 12.61 11.34
CA ALA A 308 -15.83 13.58 10.56
C ALA A 308 -16.25 13.66 9.07
N ASP A 309 -17.29 12.94 8.64
CA ASP A 309 -17.74 12.83 7.23
C ASP A 309 -16.68 12.31 6.27
N VAL A 310 -15.72 11.58 6.82
CA VAL A 310 -14.61 11.01 6.07
C VAL A 310 -15.02 9.67 5.49
N LEU A 311 -15.72 8.84 6.27
CA LEU A 311 -16.27 7.58 5.79
C LEU A 311 -17.76 7.72 5.48
N PRO A 312 -18.23 7.07 4.40
CA PRO A 312 -19.63 7.13 4.02
C PRO A 312 -20.50 6.33 4.99
N TRP A 313 -21.70 6.84 5.26
CA TRP A 313 -22.60 6.25 6.25
C TRP A 313 -23.28 4.95 5.78
N HIS A 314 -23.15 4.58 4.50
CA HIS A 314 -23.64 3.28 4.00
C HIS A 314 -22.97 2.09 4.69
N LEU A 315 -21.81 2.29 5.32
CA LEU A 315 -21.12 1.30 6.14
C LEU A 315 -22.01 0.69 7.23
N LEU A 316 -22.97 1.47 7.73
CA LEU A 316 -23.93 0.99 8.73
C LEU A 316 -24.86 -0.11 8.19
N ALA A 317 -24.99 -0.28 6.87
CA ALA A 317 -25.81 -1.33 6.26
C ALA A 317 -25.32 -2.75 6.56
N TYR A 318 -24.01 -2.90 6.80
CA TYR A 318 -23.40 -4.19 7.16
C TYR A 318 -23.73 -4.63 8.59
N ILE A 319 -24.21 -3.71 9.43
CA ILE A 319 -24.64 -3.99 10.79
C ILE A 319 -26.12 -4.40 10.76
N ARG A 320 -26.40 -5.67 11.04
CA ARG A 320 -27.76 -6.17 11.23
C ARG A 320 -28.10 -6.25 12.71
N LEU A 321 -29.12 -5.51 13.13
CA LEU A 321 -29.56 -5.47 14.53
C LEU A 321 -30.79 -6.36 14.76
N THR A 322 -30.58 -7.68 14.69
CA THR A 322 -31.61 -8.70 14.96
C THR A 322 -31.18 -9.62 16.11
N GLU A 323 -32.11 -10.33 16.73
CA GLU A 323 -31.81 -11.28 17.81
C GLU A 323 -30.96 -12.46 17.31
N GLU A 324 -31.22 -12.91 16.08
CA GLU A 324 -30.60 -14.08 15.45
C GLU A 324 -29.21 -13.78 14.87
N ASP A 325 -29.00 -12.59 14.28
CA ASP A 325 -27.74 -12.25 13.61
C ASP A 325 -26.74 -11.49 14.51
N THR A 326 -27.11 -11.13 15.76
CA THR A 326 -26.23 -10.37 16.66
C THR A 326 -25.64 -11.21 17.79
N THR A 327 -24.31 -11.27 17.84
CA THR A 327 -23.55 -11.82 18.97
C THR A 327 -23.38 -10.80 20.10
N SER A 328 -22.98 -11.25 21.29
CA SER A 328 -22.65 -10.37 22.43
C SER A 328 -21.55 -9.36 22.08
N SER A 329 -20.49 -9.80 21.37
CA SER A 329 -19.40 -8.91 20.89
C SER A 329 -19.91 -7.85 19.92
N SER A 330 -20.80 -8.23 19.00
CA SER A 330 -21.42 -7.29 18.05
C SER A 330 -22.24 -6.23 18.78
N ARG A 331 -23.02 -6.62 19.79
CA ARG A 331 -23.80 -5.70 20.63
C ARG A 331 -22.92 -4.72 21.39
N ILE A 332 -21.80 -5.18 21.95
CA ILE A 332 -20.83 -4.32 22.64
C ILE A 332 -20.20 -3.31 21.67
N PHE A 333 -19.83 -3.76 20.47
CA PHE A 333 -19.27 -2.88 19.45
C PHE A 333 -20.26 -1.80 19.01
N ILE A 334 -21.48 -2.18 18.63
CA ILE A 334 -22.53 -1.24 18.20
C ILE A 334 -22.83 -0.25 19.34
N LYS A 335 -22.89 -0.74 20.59
CA LYS A 335 -23.04 0.12 21.77
C LYS A 335 -21.96 1.20 21.82
N ILE A 336 -20.69 0.83 21.72
CA ILE A 336 -19.58 1.78 21.84
C ILE A 336 -19.54 2.73 20.63
N LEU A 337 -19.79 2.21 19.42
CA LEU A 337 -19.82 2.99 18.17
C LEU A 337 -20.85 4.12 18.26
N PHE A 338 -22.10 3.80 18.61
CA PHE A 338 -23.17 4.79 18.68
C PHE A 338 -23.05 5.73 19.89
N GLN A 339 -22.49 5.26 21.03
CA GLN A 339 -22.20 6.14 22.15
C GLN A 339 -21.15 7.20 21.78
N GLU A 340 -20.07 6.79 21.11
CA GLU A 340 -19.03 7.71 20.66
C GLU A 340 -19.55 8.67 19.57
N LEU A 341 -20.36 8.18 18.61
CA LEU A 341 -21.01 9.05 17.61
C LEU A 341 -21.91 10.11 18.26
N ALA A 342 -22.69 9.71 19.27
CA ALA A 342 -23.55 10.62 20.00
C ALA A 342 -22.76 11.64 20.83
N GLU A 343 -21.59 11.25 21.35
CA GLU A 343 -20.69 12.14 22.09
C GLU A 343 -20.02 13.18 21.17
N GLN A 344 -19.66 12.81 19.94
CA GLN A 344 -19.00 13.70 18.98
C GLN A 344 -19.97 14.61 18.21
N LEU A 345 -21.11 14.08 17.73
CA LEU A 345 -22.09 14.83 16.92
C LEU A 345 -23.20 15.47 17.75
N GLY A 346 -23.50 14.89 18.93
CA GLY A 346 -24.72 15.15 19.67
C GLY A 346 -25.92 14.35 19.15
N ILE A 347 -26.88 14.08 20.05
CA ILE A 347 -28.03 13.21 19.76
C ILE A 347 -28.96 13.75 18.66
N ARG A 348 -29.08 15.07 18.52
CA ARG A 348 -29.96 15.73 17.55
C ARG A 348 -29.44 15.55 16.12
N LEU A 349 -28.19 15.93 15.89
CA LEU A 349 -27.55 15.81 14.58
C LEU A 349 -27.42 14.35 14.16
N LEU A 350 -27.13 13.45 15.10
CA LEU A 350 -27.12 12.01 14.85
C LEU A 350 -28.51 11.51 14.40
N ASN A 351 -29.60 11.97 15.02
CA ASN A 351 -30.95 11.60 14.63
C ASN A 351 -31.33 12.15 13.24
N GLU A 352 -30.92 13.37 12.90
CA GLU A 352 -31.12 13.94 11.56
C GLU A 352 -30.40 13.12 10.49
N ARG A 353 -29.13 12.76 10.73
CA ARG A 353 -28.33 11.92 9.83
C ARG A 353 -28.92 10.53 9.60
N LEU A 354 -29.38 9.88 10.66
CA LEU A 354 -29.97 8.54 10.59
C LEU A 354 -31.36 8.52 9.93
N ASN A 355 -32.02 9.68 9.80
CA ASN A 355 -33.31 9.81 9.16
C ASN A 355 -33.25 10.42 7.75
N ASP A 356 -32.05 10.57 7.18
CA ASP A 356 -31.89 11.09 5.81
C ASP A 356 -32.65 10.19 4.80
N PRO A 357 -33.60 10.74 4.02
CA PRO A 357 -34.38 9.98 3.06
C PRO A 357 -33.54 9.26 2.00
N THR A 358 -32.36 9.80 1.66
CA THR A 358 -31.49 9.23 0.62
C THR A 358 -30.77 7.95 1.07
N MET A 359 -30.52 7.82 2.38
CA MET A 359 -29.73 6.73 2.98
C MET A 359 -30.61 5.70 3.70
N GLN A 360 -31.92 5.82 3.58
CA GLN A 360 -32.88 5.03 4.36
C GLN A 360 -32.81 3.52 4.07
N GLN A 361 -32.44 3.14 2.84
CA GLN A 361 -32.19 1.74 2.46
C GLN A 361 -30.97 1.16 3.20
N SER A 362 -29.91 1.95 3.37
CA SER A 362 -28.69 1.54 4.06
C SER A 362 -28.89 1.39 5.57
N PHE A 363 -29.89 2.06 6.15
CA PHE A 363 -30.17 1.97 7.58
C PHE A 363 -31.23 0.91 7.95
N GLU A 364 -31.83 0.25 6.97
CA GLU A 364 -32.84 -0.79 7.18
C GLU A 364 -32.32 -1.95 8.04
N SER A 365 -31.04 -2.31 7.90
CA SER A 365 -30.38 -3.34 8.71
C SER A 365 -30.29 -2.99 10.20
N ILE A 366 -30.16 -1.71 10.56
CA ILE A 366 -30.09 -1.22 11.95
C ILE A 366 -31.48 -0.84 12.48
N TYR A 367 -32.35 -0.36 11.60
CA TYR A 367 -33.72 0.04 11.84
C TYR A 367 -34.69 -0.92 11.13
N PRO A 368 -34.75 -2.20 11.53
CA PRO A 368 -35.55 -3.20 10.82
C PRO A 368 -37.02 -2.81 10.86
N LYS A 369 -37.66 -2.73 9.69
CA LYS A 369 -39.10 -2.43 9.55
C LYS A 369 -39.94 -3.68 9.25
N ASP A 370 -39.33 -4.85 9.11
CA ASP A 370 -40.01 -6.05 8.60
C ASP A 370 -40.87 -6.74 9.65
N ASN A 371 -40.33 -6.94 10.86
CA ASN A 371 -40.93 -7.76 11.90
C ASN A 371 -41.07 -6.98 13.21
N PRO A 372 -42.26 -6.96 13.86
CA PRO A 372 -42.46 -6.29 15.15
C PRO A 372 -41.52 -6.79 16.25
N LYS A 373 -41.03 -8.03 16.19
CA LYS A 373 -40.02 -8.54 17.13
C LYS A 373 -38.68 -7.83 16.96
N ASN A 374 -38.19 -7.70 15.73
CA ASN A 374 -36.92 -7.04 15.42
C ASN A 374 -36.98 -5.54 15.75
N MET A 375 -38.12 -4.88 15.47
CA MET A 375 -38.35 -3.48 15.87
C MET A 375 -38.25 -3.30 17.39
N ARG A 376 -38.90 -4.17 18.18
CA ARG A 376 -38.83 -4.12 19.65
C ARG A 376 -37.40 -4.36 20.15
N PHE A 377 -36.69 -5.31 19.54
CA PHE A 377 -35.30 -5.59 19.86
C PHE A 377 -34.41 -4.35 19.64
N ALA A 378 -34.50 -3.70 18.49
CA ALA A 378 -33.74 -2.49 18.17
C ALA A 378 -34.07 -1.32 19.13
N ILE A 379 -35.36 -1.10 19.43
CA ILE A 379 -35.79 -0.08 20.40
C ILE A 379 -35.21 -0.36 21.79
N ASN A 380 -35.35 -1.59 22.28
CA ASN A 380 -34.84 -2.00 23.59
C ASN A 380 -33.31 -1.89 23.66
N PHE A 381 -32.61 -2.25 22.59
CA PHE A 381 -31.17 -2.13 22.50
C PHE A 381 -30.71 -0.67 22.62
N PHE A 382 -31.20 0.24 21.77
CA PHE A 382 -30.77 1.64 21.82
C PHE A 382 -31.20 2.36 23.10
N THR A 383 -32.35 2.02 23.68
CA THR A 383 -32.75 2.54 25.01
C THR A 383 -31.83 2.06 26.13
N SER A 384 -31.41 0.79 26.12
CA SER A 384 -30.48 0.24 27.11
C SER A 384 -29.08 0.88 27.05
N ILE A 385 -28.72 1.45 25.89
CA ILE A 385 -27.45 2.14 25.65
C ILE A 385 -27.53 3.63 26.05
N GLY A 386 -28.73 4.15 26.33
CA GLY A 386 -28.98 5.56 26.66
C GLY A 386 -29.28 6.44 25.44
N LEU A 387 -29.49 5.84 24.27
CA LEU A 387 -29.76 6.52 23.00
C LEU A 387 -31.22 6.33 22.57
N GLY A 388 -32.17 6.53 23.49
CA GLY A 388 -33.60 6.34 23.18
C GLY A 388 -34.14 7.31 22.12
N GLY A 389 -33.57 8.51 22.01
CA GLY A 389 -34.05 9.58 21.13
C GLY A 389 -33.94 9.28 19.63
N ILE A 390 -33.01 8.41 19.22
CA ILE A 390 -32.89 8.00 17.80
C ILE A 390 -33.93 6.96 17.38
N THR A 391 -34.72 6.42 18.33
CA THR A 391 -35.72 5.37 18.06
C THR A 391 -37.15 5.89 17.87
N GLU A 392 -37.37 7.20 17.85
CA GLU A 392 -38.70 7.81 17.77
C GLU A 392 -39.50 7.31 16.54
N ASN A 393 -38.88 7.35 15.35
CA ASN A 393 -39.50 6.86 14.11
C ASN A 393 -39.81 5.35 14.13
N LEU A 394 -38.97 4.53 14.76
CA LEU A 394 -39.27 3.09 14.95
C LEU A 394 -40.45 2.86 15.87
N ARG A 395 -40.58 3.65 16.94
CA ARG A 395 -41.70 3.55 17.88
C ARG A 395 -43.01 3.94 17.21
N GLU A 396 -42.99 4.95 16.34
CA GLU A 396 -44.16 5.33 15.54
C GLU A 396 -44.55 4.24 14.53
N ASN A 397 -43.58 3.67 13.83
CA ASN A 397 -43.82 2.55 12.91
C ASN A 397 -44.37 1.32 13.64
N LEU A 398 -43.83 0.97 14.81
CA LEU A 398 -44.34 -0.12 15.64
C LEU A 398 -45.77 0.13 16.10
N LYS A 399 -46.12 1.37 16.49
CA LYS A 399 -47.49 1.77 16.83
C LYS A 399 -48.44 1.67 15.63
N ASN A 400 -48.00 2.07 14.44
CA ASN A 400 -48.80 1.98 13.23
C ASN A 400 -49.02 0.54 12.77
N MET A 401 -48.06 -0.36 13.00
CA MET A 401 -48.14 -1.78 12.64
C MET A 401 -48.89 -2.63 13.68
N SER A 402 -48.94 -2.20 14.94
CA SER A 402 -49.76 -2.83 15.99
C SER A 402 -51.23 -2.40 15.98
N ARG A 403 -51.56 -1.28 15.32
CA ARG A 403 -52.95 -0.83 15.08
C ARG A 403 -53.80 -1.80 14.23
N PRO A 404 -53.34 -2.39 13.11
CA PRO A 404 -54.13 -3.35 12.34
C PRO A 404 -54.34 -4.70 13.06
N ILE A 405 -53.40 -5.15 13.91
CA ILE A 405 -53.53 -6.43 14.64
C ILE A 405 -54.61 -6.34 15.75
N MET A 406 -54.83 -5.15 16.32
CA MET A 406 -55.89 -4.93 17.31
C MET A 406 -57.29 -4.77 16.69
N GLN A 407 -57.39 -4.62 15.36
CA GLN A 407 -58.67 -4.64 14.64
C GLN A 407 -59.09 -6.04 14.19
N GLU A 408 -58.16 -6.99 14.01
CA GLU A 408 -58.47 -8.38 13.65
C GLU A 408 -58.72 -9.31 14.86
N GLN A 409 -58.39 -8.90 16.08
CA GLN A 409 -58.84 -9.58 17.31
C GLN A 409 -60.06 -8.88 17.94
N LYS A 410 -61.16 -8.81 17.19
CA LYS A 410 -62.50 -8.72 17.78
C LYS A 410 -63.17 -10.10 17.67
N PRO A 411 -63.23 -10.92 18.73
CA PRO A 411 -64.16 -12.03 18.74
C PRO A 411 -65.58 -11.45 18.80
N VAL A 412 -66.37 -11.79 17.79
CA VAL A 412 -67.83 -11.68 17.81
C VAL A 412 -68.34 -12.57 18.93
N SER A 413 -68.91 -11.99 19.98
CA SER A 413 -69.98 -12.58 20.78
C SER A 413 -70.68 -11.49 21.59
N LYS A 414 -71.96 -11.25 21.27
CA LYS A 414 -72.88 -10.43 22.04
C LYS A 414 -73.29 -11.17 23.33
N SER A 415 -73.49 -10.34 24.37
CA SER A 415 -74.50 -10.38 25.44
C SER A 415 -74.01 -10.69 26.86
N GLY A 416 -74.07 -9.66 27.73
CA GLY A 416 -73.90 -9.75 29.18
C GLY A 416 -73.35 -8.44 29.75
N GLU A 417 -74.25 -7.50 30.02
CA GLU A 417 -74.01 -6.20 30.68
C GLU A 417 -73.29 -6.35 32.02
N TYR A 418 -72.20 -5.61 32.31
CA TYR A 418 -71.93 -4.95 33.60
C TYR A 418 -70.87 -3.86 33.40
N GLU A 419 -71.20 -2.60 33.74
CA GLU A 419 -70.20 -1.54 33.94
C GLU A 419 -69.41 -1.80 35.23
N SER A 420 -68.08 -1.67 35.19
CA SER A 420 -67.33 -1.18 36.34
C SER A 420 -65.94 -0.69 35.93
N SER A 421 -65.67 0.56 36.26
CA SER A 421 -64.37 1.22 36.25
C SER A 421 -63.53 0.81 37.46
N SER A 422 -62.27 0.43 37.26
CA SER A 422 -61.21 0.74 38.23
C SER A 422 -59.82 0.49 37.65
N SER A 423 -59.03 1.56 37.71
CA SER A 423 -57.57 1.66 37.66
C SER A 423 -56.86 0.75 38.67
N ASP A 424 -55.73 0.17 38.28
CA ASP A 424 -54.61 -0.22 39.16
C ASP A 424 -53.32 -0.31 38.31
N SER A 425 -52.34 0.59 38.48
CA SER A 425 -51.35 0.72 39.56
C SER A 425 -50.16 -0.22 39.35
N GLU A 426 -49.06 0.37 38.85
CA GLU A 426 -47.74 -0.21 38.65
C GLU A 426 -47.03 -0.40 40.00
N SER A 427 -46.48 -1.59 40.27
CA SER A 427 -45.61 -1.84 41.43
C SER A 427 -44.19 -2.23 40.99
N LEU A 428 -43.24 -1.34 41.26
CA LEU A 428 -41.80 -1.60 41.18
C LEU A 428 -41.33 -2.30 42.47
N GLY A 429 -40.83 -3.53 42.34
CA GLY A 429 -40.20 -4.29 43.42
C GLY A 429 -38.73 -3.90 43.59
N SER A 430 -38.38 -3.46 44.79
CA SER A 430 -37.00 -3.22 45.25
C SER A 430 -36.69 -4.27 46.30
N GLU A 431 -35.67 -5.12 46.10
CA GLU A 431 -35.19 -6.04 47.13
C GLU A 431 -33.81 -5.60 47.61
N SER A 432 -33.73 -5.35 48.92
CA SER A 432 -32.51 -5.14 49.70
C SER A 432 -32.56 -6.18 50.81
N GLU A 433 -31.58 -7.07 50.86
CA GLU A 433 -31.43 -8.03 51.95
C GLU A 433 -30.10 -7.73 52.66
N SER A 434 -30.22 -7.33 53.92
CA SER A 434 -29.14 -7.15 54.89
C SER A 434 -29.23 -8.26 55.93
N GLY A 435 -28.12 -8.95 56.20
CA GLY A 435 -28.00 -9.90 57.31
C GLY A 435 -26.56 -9.94 57.82
N SER A 436 -26.36 -9.45 59.04
CA SER A 436 -25.10 -9.37 59.79
C SER A 436 -24.77 -10.65 60.59
N ASP A 437 -23.56 -10.62 61.14
CA ASP A 437 -23.00 -11.34 62.30
C ASP A 437 -22.15 -12.59 61.97
N GLY A 438 -20.95 -12.79 62.52
CA GLY A 438 -20.18 -12.05 63.52
C GLY A 438 -18.77 -12.65 63.71
N GLU A 439 -17.87 -11.77 64.19
CA GLU A 439 -16.60 -11.93 64.93
C GLU A 439 -15.69 -13.17 64.78
N SER A 440 -14.39 -12.92 64.54
CA SER A 440 -13.28 -13.39 65.40
C SER A 440 -11.94 -12.72 65.05
N ASP A 441 -11.23 -12.33 66.11
CA ASP A 441 -9.84 -11.85 66.23
C ASP A 441 -8.81 -12.51 65.29
N ASP A 442 -7.85 -11.74 64.76
CA ASP A 442 -6.47 -11.80 65.29
C ASP A 442 -5.55 -10.67 64.79
N ARG A 443 -4.65 -10.26 65.68
CA ARG A 443 -3.65 -9.21 65.54
C ARG A 443 -2.42 -9.74 64.80
N ARG A 444 -1.80 -8.94 63.90
CA ARG A 444 -0.39 -8.48 64.02
C ARG A 444 0.23 -7.93 62.71
N ARG A 445 0.75 -6.70 62.89
CA ARG A 445 2.10 -6.21 62.54
C ARG A 445 2.47 -5.79 61.10
N LYS A 446 2.81 -4.49 61.07
CA LYS A 446 4.02 -3.85 60.49
C LYS A 446 4.06 -3.66 58.96
N ARG A 447 3.83 -2.41 58.55
CA ARG A 447 4.66 -1.76 57.51
C ARG A 447 5.16 -0.40 57.99
N ARG A 448 6.48 -0.31 58.17
CA ARG A 448 7.23 0.93 58.35
C ARG A 448 7.38 1.63 57.00
N ARG A 449 7.26 2.95 57.03
CA ARG A 449 7.61 3.91 55.98
C ARG A 449 9.12 4.18 55.94
N ARG A 450 9.58 4.60 54.76
CA ARG A 450 10.70 5.55 54.47
C ARG A 450 12.13 5.13 54.84
N SER A 451 12.95 4.95 53.81
CA SER A 451 14.07 5.84 53.44
C SER A 451 14.26 5.77 51.93
#